data_AF-A0A2D6X270-F1
#
_entry.id   AF-A0A2D6X270-F1
#
_cell.length_a   1.000
_cell.length_b   1.000
_cell.length_c   1.000
_cell.angle_alpha   90.00
_cell.angle_beta   90.00
_cell.angle_gamma   90.00
#
_symmetry.space_group_name_H-M   'P 1'
#
loop_
_entity.id
_entity.type
_entity.pdbx_description
1 polymer ?
#
loop_
_entity_poly.entity_id
_entity_poly.type
_entity_poly.pdbx_seq_one_letter_code
_entity_poly.pdbx_strand_id
1 'polypeptide(L)'
;MAVFRSDQAQLTFGVEASIGGDPEMMEGTAGSVSTTINAAFEAGSRSITVADGSALVVGDMIRIGTVAGTESQTVNEHEVRRVEFIEVPAAGNTRTLVLDRPTAFYHASGQECKEITAVGGTAGRNDANKLITWIPGVYETVDTPDPEMTIEPRRFLGTQSKRNFAIAYKGQQTMSGGVTGIVLLNGWPLRFPIGQVASTASDVSGSATITLGAEAKKGSMYITVSATHGLAAGDFIVLYDTAGLAVTKAEVRKVEAVPTTNVMKLNSPLQFTHPSGAGVREVAAGSKYTHVITEATELDTVSWHVHMRDSGETAANDFDRRYVGGMIGSAGLSAEEGGLVTMNWDSVNFIDMVHNQNNQTGSQLYSGASVTASMPRFALMQAIDVDDVGQPGLNDGTGFPTTEPYYFSQGQLKFFGQEFARVRSFSLSISNGEEPRYYIGRSGGGRHRGPSEIFEGAREYTVSCSVTLPDTAAANSSSQAAATELFKQLLLEGDFGGTSAAQGMAGFTMSLRFDRGADDNIIIDIPGSTTAGTPTTATAALNSQGAFIRTAPHSITADNPFQVDLDILARAVKITVNDSVPVYP
;
A
#
# COMPACT_ATOMS: atom_id res chain seq x y z
N MET A 1 -17.12 -17.11 -28.43
CA MET A 1 -16.17 -17.28 -27.32
C MET A 1 -15.75 -15.88 -26.96
N ALA A 2 -15.91 -15.47 -25.69
CA ALA A 2 -15.39 -14.19 -25.23
C ALA A 2 -13.87 -14.20 -25.42
N VAL A 3 -13.32 -13.14 -26.02
CA VAL A 3 -11.89 -12.95 -26.19
C VAL A 3 -11.53 -11.69 -25.43
N PHE A 4 -10.86 -11.85 -24.29
CA PHE A 4 -10.35 -10.72 -23.53
C PHE A 4 -9.17 -10.08 -24.25
N ARG A 5 -9.16 -8.75 -24.32
CA ARG A 5 -8.08 -8.02 -24.98
C ARG A 5 -7.25 -7.26 -23.95
N SER A 6 -5.93 -7.31 -24.12
CA SER A 6 -4.99 -6.65 -23.21
C SER A 6 -5.02 -5.13 -23.31
N ASP A 7 -5.45 -4.57 -24.44
CA ASP A 7 -5.59 -3.11 -24.65
C ASP A 7 -6.77 -2.50 -23.86
N GLN A 8 -7.69 -3.34 -23.38
CA GLN A 8 -8.82 -2.94 -22.53
C GLN A 8 -8.67 -3.43 -21.09
N ALA A 9 -7.54 -4.06 -20.75
CA ALA A 9 -7.27 -4.47 -19.38
C ALA A 9 -6.92 -3.23 -18.55
N GLN A 10 -7.42 -3.18 -17.33
CA GLN A 10 -7.11 -2.12 -16.39
C GLN A 10 -6.58 -2.73 -15.11
N LEU A 11 -5.54 -2.09 -14.57
CA LEU A 11 -5.03 -2.37 -13.25
C LEU A 11 -5.05 -1.10 -12.44
N THR A 12 -5.78 -1.14 -11.33
CA THR A 12 -5.81 -0.08 -10.33
C THR A 12 -5.46 -0.65 -8.96
N PHE A 13 -5.18 0.26 -8.04
CA PHE A 13 -4.65 -0.07 -6.72
C PHE A 13 -5.49 0.63 -5.64
N GLY A 14 -5.61 -0.05 -4.51
CA GLY A 14 -6.25 0.45 -3.31
C GLY A 14 -5.30 0.40 -2.13
N VAL A 15 -5.55 1.25 -1.13
CA VAL A 15 -4.81 1.23 0.13
C VAL A 15 -5.63 0.52 1.18
N GLU A 16 -5.00 -0.40 1.89
CA GLU A 16 -5.64 -1.15 2.95
C GLU A 16 -5.32 -0.52 4.31
N ALA A 17 -6.35 -0.29 5.12
CA ALA A 17 -6.17 0.12 6.52
C ALA A 17 -5.57 -1.02 7.37
N SER A 18 -5.78 -2.25 6.93
CA SER A 18 -5.34 -3.49 7.56
C SER A 18 -5.16 -4.55 6.49
N ILE A 19 -4.21 -5.46 6.71
CA ILE A 19 -3.93 -6.55 5.78
C ILE A 19 -5.19 -7.34 5.38
N GLY A 20 -5.46 -7.40 4.08
CA GLY A 20 -6.59 -8.14 3.51
C GLY A 20 -7.94 -7.40 3.53
N GLY A 21 -7.98 -6.17 4.05
CA GLY A 21 -9.19 -5.35 4.09
C GLY A 21 -9.43 -4.60 2.78
N ASP A 22 -10.36 -5.09 1.96
CA ASP A 22 -10.79 -4.44 0.70
C ASP A 22 -11.51 -3.11 1.00
N PRO A 23 -10.92 -1.94 0.67
CA PRO A 23 -11.37 -0.63 1.13
C PRO A 23 -12.61 -0.10 0.39
N GLU A 24 -13.48 -0.96 -0.11
CA GLU A 24 -14.66 -0.53 -0.86
C GLU A 24 -15.90 -0.39 0.02
N MET A 25 -16.52 0.80 -0.04
CA MET A 25 -17.80 1.02 0.62
C MET A 25 -18.96 0.65 -0.31
N MET A 26 -19.64 -0.45 0.00
CA MET A 26 -20.76 -0.94 -0.82
C MET A 26 -22.07 -1.00 -0.02
N GLU A 27 -23.09 -0.32 -0.50
CA GLU A 27 -24.40 -0.26 0.17
C GLU A 27 -25.24 -1.53 -0.06
N GLY A 28 -25.21 -2.10 -1.26
CA GLY A 28 -25.94 -3.31 -1.64
C GLY A 28 -27.47 -3.20 -1.63
N THR A 29 -28.16 -4.01 -2.44
CA THR A 29 -29.62 -4.12 -2.35
C THR A 29 -29.99 -4.91 -1.10
N ALA A 30 -30.54 -4.21 -0.12
CA ALA A 30 -30.96 -4.76 1.17
C ALA A 30 -31.89 -5.96 1.02
N GLY A 31 -31.50 -7.08 1.66
CA GLY A 31 -32.33 -8.24 1.89
C GLY A 31 -33.29 -8.06 3.06
N SER A 32 -33.99 -9.13 3.41
CA SER A 32 -34.98 -9.14 4.50
C SER A 32 -34.37 -9.31 5.89
N VAL A 33 -33.14 -9.83 5.99
CA VAL A 33 -32.48 -10.09 7.28
C VAL A 33 -31.65 -8.88 7.71
N SER A 34 -31.87 -8.39 8.93
CA SER A 34 -31.08 -7.33 9.56
C SER A 34 -30.83 -7.66 11.03
N THR A 35 -29.67 -7.27 11.53
CA THR A 35 -29.24 -7.42 12.92
C THR A 35 -28.26 -6.29 13.26
N THR A 36 -27.67 -6.30 14.45
CA THR A 36 -26.67 -5.30 14.86
C THR A 36 -25.40 -5.96 15.36
N ILE A 37 -24.29 -5.23 15.19
CA ILE A 37 -22.98 -5.59 15.73
C ILE A 37 -23.06 -5.56 17.26
N ASN A 38 -22.72 -6.66 17.91
CA ASN A 38 -22.81 -6.78 19.37
C ASN A 38 -21.64 -6.08 20.08
N ALA A 39 -20.43 -6.18 19.51
CA ALA A 39 -19.22 -5.58 20.07
C ALA A 39 -18.41 -4.90 18.97
N ALA A 40 -17.80 -3.76 19.29
CA ALA A 40 -16.94 -3.06 18.36
C ALA A 40 -15.74 -3.92 17.95
N PHE A 41 -15.26 -3.73 16.73
CA PHE A 41 -14.07 -4.42 16.22
C PHE A 41 -13.27 -3.50 15.29
N GLU A 42 -11.97 -3.73 15.25
CA GLU A 42 -11.02 -2.95 14.46
C GLU A 42 -10.96 -3.45 13.00
N ALA A 43 -10.43 -2.61 12.11
CA ALA A 43 -10.06 -3.04 10.77
C ALA A 43 -9.10 -4.25 10.85
N GLY A 44 -9.24 -5.20 9.92
CA GLY A 44 -8.47 -6.44 9.88
C GLY A 44 -9.18 -7.62 10.55
N SER A 45 -10.35 -7.39 11.15
CA SER A 45 -11.12 -8.46 11.80
C SER A 45 -11.71 -9.42 10.77
N ARG A 46 -11.41 -10.71 10.88
CA ARG A 46 -12.06 -11.77 10.07
C ARG A 46 -13.28 -12.38 10.76
N SER A 47 -13.60 -11.96 11.98
CA SER A 47 -14.76 -12.43 12.71
C SER A 47 -15.48 -11.29 13.39
N ILE A 48 -16.81 -11.28 13.29
CA ILE A 48 -17.66 -10.29 13.94
C ILE A 48 -18.70 -10.99 14.80
N THR A 49 -19.16 -10.31 15.85
CA THR A 49 -20.24 -10.83 16.71
C THR A 49 -21.50 -10.02 16.49
N VAL A 50 -22.63 -10.68 16.22
CA VAL A 50 -23.94 -10.03 15.99
C VAL A 50 -24.96 -10.43 17.07
N ALA A 51 -25.90 -9.55 17.40
CA ALA A 51 -26.82 -9.72 18.53
C ALA A 51 -27.94 -10.76 18.29
N ASP A 52 -28.52 -10.81 17.07
CA ASP A 52 -29.51 -11.81 16.67
C ASP A 52 -29.24 -12.25 15.22
N GLY A 53 -28.22 -13.09 15.05
CA GLY A 53 -27.80 -13.59 13.73
C GLY A 53 -28.57 -14.83 13.28
N SER A 54 -29.73 -15.13 13.88
CA SER A 54 -30.39 -16.42 13.74
C SER A 54 -30.84 -16.75 12.31
N ALA A 55 -31.21 -15.72 11.56
CA ALA A 55 -31.64 -15.79 10.17
C ALA A 55 -30.50 -15.77 9.15
N LEU A 56 -29.26 -15.44 9.56
CA LEU A 56 -28.09 -15.48 8.68
C LEU A 56 -27.59 -16.93 8.54
N VAL A 57 -27.22 -17.30 7.32
CA VAL A 57 -26.66 -18.60 6.96
C VAL A 57 -25.30 -18.46 6.28
N VAL A 58 -24.54 -19.56 6.27
CA VAL A 58 -23.26 -19.62 5.55
C VAL A 58 -23.52 -19.41 4.06
N GLY A 59 -22.77 -18.49 3.45
CA GLY A 59 -22.90 -18.10 2.06
C GLY A 59 -23.58 -16.76 1.85
N ASP A 60 -24.29 -16.24 2.85
CA ASP A 60 -24.95 -14.94 2.77
C ASP A 60 -23.93 -13.82 2.59
N MET A 61 -24.30 -12.84 1.76
CA MET A 61 -23.59 -11.57 1.65
C MET A 61 -24.21 -10.61 2.66
N ILE A 62 -23.39 -10.03 3.51
CA ILE A 62 -23.80 -9.07 4.53
C ILE A 62 -23.11 -7.74 4.32
N ARG A 63 -23.87 -6.65 4.44
CA ARG A 63 -23.35 -5.32 4.67
C ARG A 63 -23.13 -5.13 6.16
N ILE A 64 -21.96 -4.66 6.53
CA ILE A 64 -21.60 -4.27 7.88
C ILE A 64 -21.44 -2.75 7.89
N GLY A 65 -22.07 -2.04 8.82
CA GLY A 65 -22.02 -0.57 8.92
C GLY A 65 -23.33 0.13 8.54
N THR A 66 -23.42 1.41 8.91
CA THR A 66 -24.64 2.22 8.81
C THR A 66 -24.61 3.15 7.59
N VAL A 67 -25.60 3.05 6.72
CA VAL A 67 -25.73 3.85 5.48
C VAL A 67 -26.63 5.07 5.70
N ALA A 68 -26.37 6.16 4.97
CA ALA A 68 -27.19 7.37 4.99
C ALA A 68 -28.68 7.09 4.71
N GLY A 69 -29.57 7.68 5.51
CA GLY A 69 -31.04 7.52 5.37
C GLY A 69 -31.64 6.31 6.10
N THR A 70 -30.84 5.55 6.86
CA THR A 70 -31.35 4.57 7.84
C THR A 70 -31.63 5.23 9.20
N GLU A 71 -32.39 4.57 10.10
CA GLU A 71 -32.87 5.16 11.37
C GLU A 71 -31.77 5.76 12.28
N SER A 72 -30.50 5.38 12.07
CA SER A 72 -29.33 5.96 12.72
C SER A 72 -28.71 7.04 11.82
N GLN A 73 -29.05 8.31 12.07
CA GLN A 73 -28.63 9.51 11.32
C GLN A 73 -27.11 9.82 11.32
N THR A 74 -26.27 8.93 11.84
CA THR A 74 -24.81 9.03 11.75
C THR A 74 -24.34 8.13 10.60
N VAL A 75 -24.03 8.73 9.45
CA VAL A 75 -23.39 8.05 8.32
C VAL A 75 -22.02 7.54 8.79
N ASN A 76 -21.78 6.24 8.65
CA ASN A 76 -20.51 5.60 8.98
C ASN A 76 -19.98 4.82 7.79
N GLU A 77 -18.76 4.34 7.93
CA GLU A 77 -18.16 3.35 7.05
C GLU A 77 -19.05 2.12 6.97
N HIS A 78 -19.14 1.56 5.76
CA HIS A 78 -19.90 0.34 5.52
C HIS A 78 -19.21 -0.51 4.46
N GLU A 79 -19.31 -1.83 4.57
CA GLU A 79 -18.63 -2.75 3.66
C GLU A 79 -19.37 -4.07 3.52
N VAL A 80 -19.05 -4.82 2.45
CA VAL A 80 -19.72 -6.07 2.12
C VAL A 80 -18.78 -7.25 2.27
N ARG A 81 -19.26 -8.27 2.98
CA ARG A 81 -18.53 -9.50 3.28
C ARG A 81 -19.42 -10.71 3.13
N ARG A 82 -18.82 -11.85 2.82
CA ARG A 82 -19.53 -13.13 2.75
C ARG A 82 -19.33 -13.90 4.05
N VAL A 83 -20.40 -14.49 4.57
CA VAL A 83 -20.33 -15.36 5.74
C VAL A 83 -19.77 -16.72 5.33
N GLU A 84 -18.58 -17.07 5.80
CA GLU A 84 -17.96 -18.39 5.54
C GLU A 84 -18.31 -19.43 6.61
N PHE A 85 -18.49 -18.97 7.84
CA PHE A 85 -18.78 -19.85 8.96
C PHE A 85 -19.55 -19.10 10.05
N ILE A 86 -20.41 -19.82 10.77
CA ILE A 86 -21.19 -19.29 11.88
C ILE A 86 -20.92 -20.13 13.11
N GLU A 87 -20.38 -19.49 14.14
CA GLU A 87 -20.30 -20.08 15.47
C GLU A 87 -21.59 -19.77 16.23
N VAL A 88 -22.30 -20.82 16.62
CA VAL A 88 -23.52 -20.74 17.40
C VAL A 88 -23.17 -21.04 18.86
N PRO A 89 -23.38 -20.10 19.80
CA PRO A 89 -23.11 -20.35 21.22
C PRO A 89 -24.07 -21.39 21.79
N ALA A 90 -23.70 -21.99 22.92
CA ALA A 90 -24.51 -22.98 23.60
C ALA A 90 -25.86 -22.43 24.13
N ALA A 91 -25.96 -21.11 24.34
CA ALA A 91 -27.18 -20.40 24.71
C ALA A 91 -27.14 -18.94 24.21
N GLY A 92 -28.30 -18.37 23.91
CA GLY A 92 -28.45 -16.99 23.41
C GLY A 92 -28.57 -16.89 21.88
N ASN A 93 -28.93 -15.70 21.39
CA ASN A 93 -29.10 -15.41 19.95
C ASN A 93 -27.87 -14.76 19.31
N THR A 94 -26.87 -14.40 20.12
CA THR A 94 -25.60 -13.86 19.66
C THR A 94 -24.89 -14.88 18.78
N ARG A 95 -24.31 -14.47 17.65
CA ARG A 95 -23.55 -15.37 16.77
C ARG A 95 -22.23 -14.73 16.38
N THR A 96 -21.18 -15.54 16.26
CA THR A 96 -19.91 -15.10 15.66
C THR A 96 -19.90 -15.51 14.20
N LEU A 97 -19.83 -14.54 13.30
CA LEU A 97 -19.72 -14.74 11.87
C LEU A 97 -18.25 -14.66 11.50
N VAL A 98 -17.73 -15.68 10.80
CA VAL A 98 -16.41 -15.64 10.17
C VAL A 98 -16.60 -15.24 8.72
N LEU A 99 -15.81 -14.26 8.29
CA LEU A 99 -15.92 -13.59 7.01
C LEU A 99 -14.94 -14.19 6.00
N ASP A 100 -15.25 -14.01 4.72
CA ASP A 100 -14.41 -14.41 3.58
C ASP A 100 -13.04 -13.76 3.61
N ARG A 101 -13.00 -12.48 3.96
CA ARG A 101 -11.79 -11.67 4.07
C ARG A 101 -11.88 -10.68 5.24
N PRO A 102 -10.74 -10.18 5.74
CA PRO A 102 -10.71 -9.15 6.78
C PRO A 102 -11.56 -7.91 6.47
N THR A 103 -12.07 -7.26 7.51
CA THR A 103 -12.79 -5.98 7.43
C THR A 103 -11.82 -4.84 7.10
N ALA A 104 -12.23 -3.88 6.28
CA ALA A 104 -11.38 -2.73 5.93
C ALA A 104 -11.53 -1.56 6.91
N PHE A 105 -12.63 -1.54 7.66
CA PHE A 105 -13.00 -0.41 8.51
C PHE A 105 -13.17 -0.83 9.96
N TYR A 106 -13.03 0.15 10.85
CA TYR A 106 -13.50 0.03 12.23
C TYR A 106 -15.02 0.12 12.25
N HIS A 107 -15.64 -0.76 13.04
CA HIS A 107 -17.08 -0.76 13.23
C HIS A 107 -17.43 -0.76 14.71
N ALA A 108 -18.24 0.23 15.12
CA ALA A 108 -18.69 0.36 16.50
C ALA A 108 -19.80 -0.67 16.83
N SER A 109 -19.96 -0.97 18.13
CA SER A 109 -21.12 -1.71 18.62
C SER A 109 -22.42 -0.97 18.29
N GLY A 110 -23.46 -1.72 17.94
CA GLY A 110 -24.78 -1.21 17.58
C GLY A 110 -24.94 -0.82 16.11
N GLN A 111 -23.87 -0.82 15.29
CA GLN A 111 -24.00 -0.61 13.85
C GLN A 111 -24.76 -1.75 13.16
N GLU A 112 -25.38 -1.45 12.03
CA GLU A 112 -26.21 -2.41 11.29
C GLU A 112 -25.35 -3.52 10.68
N CYS A 113 -25.86 -4.75 10.70
CA CYS A 113 -25.40 -5.86 9.89
C CYS A 113 -26.60 -6.42 9.14
N LYS A 114 -26.59 -6.31 7.80
CA LYS A 114 -27.77 -6.59 6.97
C LYS A 114 -27.42 -7.51 5.83
N GLU A 115 -28.27 -8.50 5.55
CA GLU A 115 -28.16 -9.28 4.33
C GLU A 115 -28.35 -8.39 3.10
N ILE A 116 -27.62 -8.69 2.03
CA ILE A 116 -27.68 -8.00 0.75
C ILE A 116 -27.68 -9.03 -0.38
N THR A 117 -28.49 -8.78 -1.40
CA THR A 117 -28.78 -9.78 -2.43
C THR A 117 -28.13 -9.48 -3.78
N ALA A 118 -27.72 -8.23 -3.98
CA ALA A 118 -27.05 -7.75 -5.19
C ALA A 118 -26.22 -6.51 -4.85
N VAL A 119 -25.29 -6.18 -5.75
CA VAL A 119 -24.67 -4.85 -5.77
C VAL A 119 -25.76 -3.86 -6.19
N GLY A 120 -26.10 -2.89 -5.32
CA GLY A 120 -27.17 -1.92 -5.62
C GLY A 120 -27.41 -0.86 -4.54
N GLY A 121 -28.08 0.23 -4.92
CA GLY A 121 -28.46 1.45 -4.20
C GLY A 121 -29.30 2.31 -5.18
N THR A 122 -29.78 3.51 -4.83
CA THR A 122 -30.71 4.30 -5.68
C THR A 122 -30.13 4.72 -7.06
N ALA A 123 -28.87 4.46 -7.37
CA ALA A 123 -28.35 4.51 -8.72
C ALA A 123 -27.34 3.35 -8.91
N GLY A 124 -27.37 2.69 -10.07
CA GLY A 124 -26.25 1.88 -10.51
C GLY A 124 -25.00 2.76 -10.51
N ARG A 125 -23.89 2.23 -9.97
CA ARG A 125 -22.59 2.89 -9.85
C ARG A 125 -22.56 4.04 -8.81
N ASN A 126 -22.03 3.75 -7.61
CA ASN A 126 -21.73 4.76 -6.59
C ASN A 126 -20.22 4.96 -6.49
N ASP A 127 -19.66 5.65 -7.48
CA ASP A 127 -18.22 5.84 -7.56
C ASP A 127 -17.65 6.73 -6.44
N ALA A 128 -18.49 7.52 -5.78
CA ALA A 128 -18.09 8.28 -4.60
C ALA A 128 -17.56 7.35 -3.48
N ASN A 129 -17.88 6.06 -3.54
CA ASN A 129 -17.49 5.08 -2.54
C ASN A 129 -16.42 4.08 -3.04
N LYS A 130 -15.82 4.33 -4.21
CA LYS A 130 -14.69 3.56 -4.74
C LYS A 130 -13.37 4.17 -4.29
N LEU A 131 -12.56 3.39 -3.57
CA LEU A 131 -11.24 3.79 -3.08
C LEU A 131 -10.08 3.09 -3.81
N ILE A 132 -10.42 2.39 -4.89
CA ILE A 132 -9.56 1.43 -5.61
C ILE A 132 -9.14 1.96 -6.97
N THR A 133 -8.82 3.26 -7.04
CA THR A 133 -8.63 3.97 -8.32
C THR A 133 -7.17 4.33 -8.60
N TRP A 134 -6.26 4.14 -7.65
CA TRP A 134 -4.90 4.67 -7.72
C TRP A 134 -4.05 3.93 -8.75
N ILE A 135 -3.03 4.61 -9.27
CA ILE A 135 -2.00 4.04 -10.13
C ILE A 135 -0.61 4.50 -9.67
N PRO A 136 0.40 3.61 -9.66
CA PRO A 136 1.75 3.92 -9.17
C PRO A 136 2.55 4.84 -10.10
N GLY A 137 2.13 4.95 -11.36
CA GLY A 137 2.86 5.62 -12.42
C GLY A 137 2.53 4.98 -13.76
N VAL A 138 3.34 5.29 -14.77
CA VAL A 138 3.29 4.55 -16.05
C VAL A 138 4.13 3.29 -15.88
N TYR A 139 3.56 2.11 -16.05
CA TYR A 139 4.27 0.83 -15.94
C TYR A 139 4.30 0.12 -17.30
N GLU A 140 5.30 -0.75 -17.49
CA GLU A 140 5.48 -1.48 -18.75
C GLU A 140 4.72 -2.81 -18.75
N THR A 141 4.94 -3.61 -17.71
CA THR A 141 4.33 -4.94 -17.58
C THR A 141 3.88 -5.21 -16.15
N VAL A 142 2.83 -6.01 -16.05
CA VAL A 142 2.26 -6.49 -14.79
C VAL A 142 2.16 -8.00 -14.88
N ASP A 143 2.67 -8.67 -13.86
CA ASP A 143 2.38 -10.08 -13.60
C ASP A 143 1.25 -10.16 -12.57
N THR A 144 0.04 -10.53 -13.02
CA THR A 144 -1.12 -10.58 -12.13
C THR A 144 -1.00 -11.78 -11.18
N PRO A 145 -1.26 -11.61 -9.87
CA PRO A 145 -1.02 -12.62 -8.84
C PRO A 145 -2.07 -13.76 -8.85
N ASP A 146 -2.21 -14.43 -9.98
CA ASP A 146 -3.15 -15.51 -10.18
C ASP A 146 -2.81 -16.73 -9.31
N PRO A 147 -3.84 -17.45 -8.83
CA PRO A 147 -3.64 -18.49 -7.83
C PRO A 147 -2.96 -19.70 -8.44
N GLU A 148 -1.72 -19.94 -8.07
CA GLU A 148 -1.03 -21.18 -8.41
C GLU A 148 -1.45 -22.26 -7.42
N MET A 149 -1.95 -23.39 -7.93
CA MET A 149 -2.50 -24.44 -7.09
C MET A 149 -1.58 -25.65 -7.05
N THR A 150 -1.04 -25.96 -5.87
CA THR A 150 -0.33 -27.23 -5.70
C THR A 150 -1.32 -28.38 -5.63
N ILE A 151 -1.07 -29.44 -6.40
CA ILE A 151 -1.83 -30.69 -6.40
C ILE A 151 -0.87 -31.83 -6.09
N GLU A 152 -1.14 -32.58 -5.02
CA GLU A 152 -0.28 -33.68 -4.56
C GLU A 152 -0.85 -35.05 -4.98
N PRO A 153 -0.26 -35.72 -5.98
CA PRO A 153 -0.67 -37.07 -6.37
C PRO A 153 -0.13 -38.12 -5.40
N ARG A 154 -1.00 -38.91 -4.77
CA ARG A 154 -0.59 -40.09 -3.99
C ARG A 154 -0.64 -41.35 -4.84
N ARG A 155 0.40 -42.15 -4.73
CA ARG A 155 0.54 -43.46 -5.38
C ARG A 155 0.49 -44.54 -4.31
N PHE A 156 -0.42 -45.49 -4.45
CA PHE A 156 -0.43 -46.67 -3.60
C PHE A 156 0.32 -47.81 -4.30
N LEU A 157 1.19 -48.51 -3.58
CA LEU A 157 1.75 -49.78 -4.06
C LEU A 157 0.70 -50.86 -3.87
N GLY A 158 0.18 -51.46 -4.96
CA GLY A 158 -0.46 -52.78 -4.86
C GLY A 158 -1.77 -53.03 -5.60
N THR A 159 -2.36 -52.09 -6.35
CA THR A 159 -3.50 -52.42 -7.22
C THR A 159 -3.03 -52.71 -8.64
N GLN A 160 -3.52 -53.81 -9.24
CA GLN A 160 -3.14 -54.31 -10.58
C GLN A 160 -3.51 -53.35 -11.74
N SER A 161 -3.77 -52.07 -11.48
CA SER A 161 -4.21 -51.10 -12.48
C SER A 161 -3.30 -49.87 -12.50
N LYS A 162 -2.23 -49.99 -13.29
CA LYS A 162 -1.40 -48.93 -13.91
C LYS A 162 -0.55 -48.06 -12.97
N ARG A 163 0.58 -47.54 -13.50
CA ARG A 163 1.57 -46.67 -12.82
C ARG A 163 1.06 -45.23 -12.53
N ASN A 164 -0.25 -45.03 -12.51
CA ASN A 164 -0.88 -43.71 -12.37
C ASN A 164 -1.11 -43.37 -10.88
N PHE A 165 -1.38 -42.10 -10.59
CA PHE A 165 -1.78 -41.67 -9.24
C PHE A 165 -3.16 -42.23 -8.87
N ALA A 166 -3.36 -42.56 -7.60
CA ALA A 166 -4.62 -43.15 -7.12
C ALA A 166 -5.60 -42.07 -6.62
N ILE A 167 -5.08 -41.00 -6.01
CA ILE A 167 -5.85 -39.85 -5.54
C ILE A 167 -4.98 -38.60 -5.61
N ALA A 168 -5.59 -37.45 -5.85
CA ALA A 168 -4.93 -36.15 -5.83
C ALA A 168 -5.48 -35.32 -4.66
N TYR A 169 -4.60 -34.78 -3.84
CA TYR A 169 -4.97 -33.86 -2.76
C TYR A 169 -4.70 -32.42 -3.17
N LYS A 170 -5.54 -31.53 -2.66
CA LYS A 170 -5.37 -30.09 -2.78
C LYS A 170 -4.27 -29.64 -1.81
N GLY A 171 -3.16 -29.13 -2.34
CA GLY A 171 -2.06 -28.53 -1.55
C GLY A 171 -2.31 -27.06 -1.18
N GLN A 172 -1.27 -26.26 -1.06
CA GLN A 172 -1.38 -24.81 -0.85
C GLN A 172 -1.75 -24.05 -2.14
N GLN A 173 -2.12 -22.78 -1.99
CA GLN A 173 -2.24 -21.81 -3.08
C GLN A 173 -1.35 -20.61 -2.80
N THR A 174 -0.58 -20.21 -3.79
CA THR A 174 0.24 -18.98 -3.77
C THR A 174 -0.40 -17.94 -4.68
N MET A 175 -0.25 -16.67 -4.32
CA MET A 175 -0.69 -15.51 -5.10
C MET A 175 0.43 -14.49 -5.01
N SER A 176 1.28 -14.50 -6.04
CA SER A 176 2.46 -13.65 -6.14
C SER A 176 2.46 -12.98 -7.50
N GLY A 177 2.76 -11.69 -7.53
CA GLY A 177 2.79 -10.89 -8.75
C GLY A 177 3.87 -9.83 -8.70
N GLY A 178 3.94 -9.01 -9.74
CA GLY A 178 4.93 -7.95 -9.84
C GLY A 178 4.50 -6.84 -10.81
N VAL A 179 5.04 -5.65 -10.62
CA VAL A 179 4.88 -4.51 -11.53
C VAL A 179 6.25 -3.99 -11.88
N THR A 180 6.60 -4.01 -13.17
CA THR A 180 7.93 -3.62 -13.63
C THR A 180 7.88 -2.41 -14.55
N GLY A 181 8.95 -1.62 -14.53
CA GLY A 181 9.11 -0.44 -15.37
C GLY A 181 8.23 0.73 -14.96
N ILE A 182 7.94 0.91 -13.66
CA ILE A 182 7.15 2.03 -13.16
C ILE A 182 7.97 3.31 -13.33
N VAL A 183 7.59 4.16 -14.28
CA VAL A 183 8.07 5.54 -14.36
C VAL A 183 7.39 6.35 -13.25
N LEU A 184 8.19 6.88 -12.33
CA LEU A 184 7.67 7.59 -11.17
C LEU A 184 7.07 8.94 -11.56
N LEU A 185 5.77 9.06 -11.34
CA LEU A 185 5.01 10.31 -11.48
C LEU A 185 4.70 10.96 -10.13
N ASN A 186 4.84 10.23 -9.02
CA ASN A 186 4.74 10.74 -7.66
C ASN A 186 5.53 9.80 -6.74
N GLY A 187 5.60 10.14 -5.45
CA GLY A 187 6.26 9.33 -4.43
C GLY A 187 5.38 8.24 -3.79
N TRP A 188 4.10 8.14 -4.16
CA TRP A 188 3.17 7.17 -3.57
C TRP A 188 3.67 5.71 -3.59
N PRO A 189 4.20 5.17 -4.71
CA PRO A 189 4.61 3.76 -4.75
C PRO A 189 5.84 3.46 -3.87
N LEU A 190 6.63 4.47 -3.49
CA LEU A 190 7.85 4.29 -2.69
C LEU A 190 7.57 3.89 -1.25
N ARG A 191 6.37 4.16 -0.73
CA ARG A 191 6.05 3.88 0.67
C ARG A 191 5.94 2.38 0.94
N PHE A 192 5.29 1.62 0.05
CA PHE A 192 4.93 0.23 0.32
C PHE A 192 6.12 -0.71 0.59
N PRO A 193 7.27 -0.60 -0.11
CA PRO A 193 8.44 -1.41 0.25
C PRO A 193 9.22 -0.90 1.49
N ILE A 194 8.92 0.28 2.03
CA ILE A 194 9.71 0.93 3.10
C ILE A 194 8.93 1.05 4.40
N GLY A 195 7.68 1.47 4.37
CA GLY A 195 6.87 1.70 5.56
C GLY A 195 5.91 2.87 5.38
N GLN A 196 5.82 3.69 6.42
CA GLN A 196 4.73 4.65 6.58
C GLN A 196 5.10 6.01 5.97
N VAL A 197 4.07 6.76 5.56
CA VAL A 197 4.19 8.11 5.04
C VAL A 197 3.50 9.12 5.95
N ALA A 198 4.21 10.16 6.36
CA ALA A 198 3.61 11.32 7.00
C ALA A 198 3.60 12.51 6.04
N SER A 199 2.47 13.21 5.96
CA SER A 199 2.26 14.28 4.98
C SER A 199 1.91 15.59 5.68
N THR A 200 2.57 16.68 5.27
CA THR A 200 2.27 18.04 5.74
C THR A 200 2.19 19.02 4.59
N ALA A 201 1.34 20.04 4.75
CA ALA A 201 1.28 21.16 3.83
C ALA A 201 2.26 22.28 4.24
N SER A 202 2.75 23.03 3.26
CA SER A 202 3.60 24.20 3.46
C SER A 202 2.89 25.37 4.14
N ASP A 203 1.56 25.46 3.98
CA ASP A 203 0.74 26.51 4.57
C ASP A 203 -0.60 25.95 5.11
N VAL A 204 -0.82 26.19 6.40
CA VAL A 204 -2.02 25.77 7.15
C VAL A 204 -2.76 26.98 7.73
N SER A 205 -2.63 28.13 7.07
CA SER A 205 -3.30 29.39 7.39
C SER A 205 -4.79 29.42 7.03
N GLY A 206 -5.38 28.27 6.66
CA GLY A 206 -6.80 28.18 6.37
C GLY A 206 -7.68 28.60 7.56
N SER A 207 -8.93 28.94 7.25
CA SER A 207 -9.86 29.60 8.15
C SER A 207 -10.30 28.72 9.32
N ALA A 208 -10.29 27.40 9.13
CA ALA A 208 -10.69 26.43 10.15
C ALA A 208 -9.47 25.92 10.95
N THR A 209 -9.44 26.24 12.24
CA THR A 209 -8.63 25.54 13.24
C THR A 209 -9.59 24.87 14.23
N ILE A 210 -9.81 23.58 14.04
CA ILE A 210 -10.73 22.77 14.86
C ILE A 210 -9.98 21.56 15.41
N THR A 211 -10.64 20.79 16.28
CA THR A 211 -10.09 19.53 16.79
C THR A 211 -11.03 18.38 16.50
N LEU A 212 -10.53 17.16 16.52
CA LEU A 212 -11.37 15.97 16.49
C LEU A 212 -12.26 15.92 17.75
N GLY A 213 -13.56 15.73 17.56
CA GLY A 213 -14.54 15.56 18.64
C GLY A 213 -14.51 14.16 19.26
N ALA A 214 -14.04 13.17 18.50
CA ALA A 214 -13.84 11.79 18.94
C ALA A 214 -12.55 11.23 18.34
N GLU A 215 -12.05 10.11 18.87
CA GLU A 215 -10.93 9.39 18.27
C GLU A 215 -11.30 8.94 16.85
N ALA A 216 -10.42 9.21 15.88
CA ALA A 216 -10.54 8.71 14.51
C ALA A 216 -9.54 7.56 14.32
N LYS A 217 -10.05 6.37 14.02
CA LYS A 217 -9.23 5.16 13.91
C LYS A 217 -8.53 5.09 12.55
N LYS A 218 -7.42 4.35 12.48
CA LYS A 218 -6.88 3.89 11.19
C LYS A 218 -8.00 3.21 10.39
N GLY A 219 -8.12 3.57 9.12
CA GLY A 219 -9.18 3.11 8.23
C GLY A 219 -10.44 3.97 8.24
N SER A 220 -10.68 4.81 9.25
CA SER A 220 -11.85 5.68 9.25
C SER A 220 -11.84 6.64 8.04
N MET A 221 -13.00 6.81 7.43
CA MET A 221 -13.26 7.79 6.38
C MET A 221 -14.16 8.91 6.86
N TYR A 222 -14.95 8.65 7.90
CA TYR A 222 -15.79 9.64 8.54
C TYR A 222 -15.10 10.12 9.81
N ILE A 223 -14.83 11.41 9.88
CA ILE A 223 -14.28 12.04 11.08
C ILE A 223 -15.31 12.98 11.68
N THR A 224 -15.37 13.01 13.01
CA THR A 224 -16.21 13.95 13.76
C THR A 224 -15.32 15.02 14.38
N VAL A 225 -15.63 16.29 14.16
CA VAL A 225 -14.91 17.43 14.74
C VAL A 225 -15.70 18.07 15.88
N SER A 226 -14.99 18.83 16.73
CA SER A 226 -15.49 19.32 18.01
C SER A 226 -16.41 20.55 17.92
N ALA A 227 -16.43 21.24 16.79
CA ALA A 227 -17.20 22.47 16.59
C ALA A 227 -17.58 22.68 15.12
N THR A 228 -18.58 23.54 14.89
CA THR A 228 -18.95 24.02 13.55
C THR A 228 -17.75 24.64 12.84
N HIS A 229 -17.62 24.38 11.55
CA HIS A 229 -16.51 24.84 10.72
C HIS A 229 -17.00 25.41 9.38
N GLY A 230 -16.10 26.10 8.69
CA GLY A 230 -16.32 26.60 7.32
C GLY A 230 -15.93 25.61 6.22
N LEU A 231 -15.36 24.44 6.56
CA LEU A 231 -14.89 23.45 5.59
C LEU A 231 -16.04 22.92 4.72
N ALA A 232 -15.77 22.74 3.44
CA ALA A 232 -16.66 22.23 2.41
C ALA A 232 -16.01 21.09 1.61
N ALA A 233 -16.82 20.41 0.79
CA ALA A 233 -16.32 19.45 -0.18
C ALA A 233 -15.31 20.12 -1.14
N GLY A 234 -14.15 19.50 -1.32
CA GLY A 234 -13.04 20.03 -2.11
C GLY A 234 -11.89 20.57 -1.27
N ASP A 235 -12.14 20.97 -0.02
CA ASP A 235 -11.12 21.54 0.85
C ASP A 235 -10.10 20.49 1.28
N PHE A 236 -8.85 20.92 1.45
CA PHE A 236 -7.80 20.07 2.01
C PHE A 236 -7.63 20.37 3.48
N ILE A 237 -7.51 19.32 4.27
CA ILE A 237 -7.23 19.40 5.70
C ILE A 237 -5.97 18.61 6.02
N VAL A 238 -5.34 18.99 7.12
CA VAL A 238 -4.25 18.23 7.73
C VAL A 238 -4.63 17.86 9.16
N LEU A 239 -4.41 16.58 9.49
CA LEU A 239 -4.63 16.02 10.82
C LEU A 239 -3.30 15.88 11.57
N TYR A 240 -3.28 16.24 12.85
CA TYR A 240 -2.11 16.14 13.73
C TYR A 240 -2.45 15.44 15.06
N ASP A 241 -1.53 14.57 15.51
CA ASP A 241 -1.58 13.80 16.77
C ASP A 241 -1.98 14.63 18.00
N THR A 242 -1.41 15.82 18.18
CA THR A 242 -1.68 16.74 19.30
C THR A 242 -1.74 18.17 18.75
N ALA A 243 -2.28 19.14 19.51
CA ALA A 243 -2.39 20.55 19.09
C ALA A 243 -1.05 21.26 18.71
N GLY A 244 0.08 20.56 18.75
CA GLY A 244 1.37 20.99 18.19
C GLY A 244 1.70 20.23 16.90
N LEU A 245 2.39 20.90 15.98
CA LEU A 245 2.77 20.44 14.62
C LEU A 245 3.77 19.26 14.59
N ALA A 246 3.64 18.26 15.48
CA ALA A 246 4.47 17.08 15.45
C ALA A 246 4.12 16.22 14.22
N VAL A 247 5.14 15.96 13.40
CA VAL A 247 5.04 15.57 11.98
C VAL A 247 5.00 14.05 11.78
N THR A 248 5.11 13.22 12.82
CA THR A 248 5.37 11.77 12.65
C THR A 248 4.15 10.97 12.22
N LYS A 249 2.94 11.46 12.50
CA LYS A 249 1.66 10.85 12.07
C LYS A 249 0.74 11.86 11.39
N ALA A 250 1.32 12.94 10.86
CA ALA A 250 0.54 13.94 10.15
C ALA A 250 0.03 13.35 8.83
N GLU A 251 -1.22 13.62 8.48
CA GLU A 251 -1.75 13.22 7.19
C GLU A 251 -2.67 14.27 6.59
N VAL A 252 -2.53 14.49 5.29
CA VAL A 252 -3.36 15.42 4.51
C VAL A 252 -4.49 14.62 3.86
N ARG A 253 -5.69 15.16 3.91
CA ARG A 253 -6.88 14.57 3.31
C ARG A 253 -7.71 15.63 2.61
N LYS A 254 -8.42 15.23 1.57
CA LYS A 254 -9.43 16.05 0.91
C LYS A 254 -10.78 15.74 1.54
N VAL A 255 -11.52 16.77 1.91
CA VAL A 255 -12.92 16.66 2.33
C VAL A 255 -13.74 16.35 1.07
N GLU A 256 -14.37 15.19 1.05
CA GLU A 256 -15.23 14.78 -0.07
C GLU A 256 -16.67 15.26 0.14
N ALA A 257 -17.15 15.19 1.38
CA ALA A 257 -18.48 15.64 1.76
C ALA A 257 -18.53 16.07 3.22
N VAL A 258 -19.53 16.87 3.58
CA VAL A 258 -19.84 17.25 4.97
C VAL A 258 -21.27 16.79 5.27
N PRO A 259 -21.50 15.49 5.58
CA PRO A 259 -22.85 14.96 5.74
C PRO A 259 -23.66 15.64 6.86
N THR A 260 -22.99 16.09 7.91
CA THR A 260 -23.60 16.88 8.99
C THR A 260 -22.64 18.00 9.39
N THR A 261 -23.11 18.98 10.16
CA THR A 261 -22.32 20.16 10.57
C THR A 261 -20.95 19.85 11.17
N ASN A 262 -20.78 18.68 11.80
CA ASN A 262 -19.55 18.28 12.48
C ASN A 262 -18.96 16.95 11.98
N VAL A 263 -19.52 16.36 10.92
CA VAL A 263 -19.01 15.10 10.35
C VAL A 263 -18.55 15.37 8.94
N MET A 264 -17.33 14.93 8.63
CA MET A 264 -16.72 15.04 7.30
C MET A 264 -16.41 13.65 6.76
N LYS A 265 -16.70 13.44 5.48
CA LYS A 265 -16.22 12.31 4.70
C LYS A 265 -14.91 12.68 4.03
N LEU A 266 -13.90 11.84 4.16
CA LEU A 266 -12.58 12.00 3.55
C LEU A 266 -12.50 11.23 2.23
N ASN A 267 -11.61 11.66 1.34
CA ASN A 267 -11.39 11.03 0.03
C ASN A 267 -10.67 9.67 0.07
N SER A 268 -10.05 9.34 1.20
CA SER A 268 -9.35 8.07 1.42
C SER A 268 -9.27 7.76 2.92
N PRO A 269 -9.12 6.49 3.30
CA PRO A 269 -9.06 6.08 4.70
C PRO A 269 -7.86 6.71 5.42
N LEU A 270 -7.99 6.95 6.72
CA LEU A 270 -6.86 7.38 7.56
C LEU A 270 -5.80 6.27 7.69
N GLN A 271 -4.52 6.64 7.60
CA GLN A 271 -3.41 5.69 7.80
C GLN A 271 -3.06 5.54 9.28
N PHE A 272 -3.36 6.56 10.07
CA PHE A 272 -3.05 6.60 11.49
C PHE A 272 -4.30 6.73 12.33
N THR A 273 -4.23 6.20 13.55
CA THR A 273 -5.20 6.55 14.58
C THR A 273 -4.85 7.92 15.15
N HIS A 274 -5.82 8.83 15.14
CA HIS A 274 -5.73 10.17 15.73
C HIS A 274 -6.60 10.25 16.99
N PRO A 275 -6.03 10.65 18.14
CA PRO A 275 -6.80 10.74 19.39
C PRO A 275 -7.87 11.83 19.33
N SER A 276 -8.87 11.74 20.21
CA SER A 276 -9.78 12.86 20.45
C SER A 276 -8.99 14.11 20.83
N GLY A 277 -9.37 15.27 20.30
CA GLY A 277 -8.64 16.52 20.47
C GLY A 277 -7.47 16.76 19.51
N ALA A 278 -7.14 15.79 18.65
CA ALA A 278 -6.19 15.96 17.55
C ALA A 278 -6.54 17.19 16.69
N GLY A 279 -5.51 17.93 16.25
CA GLY A 279 -5.72 19.16 15.49
C GLY A 279 -6.15 18.87 14.06
N VAL A 280 -7.18 19.56 13.59
CA VAL A 280 -7.62 19.56 12.18
C VAL A 280 -7.54 20.97 11.66
N ARG A 281 -6.72 21.20 10.63
CA ARG A 281 -6.53 22.52 10.03
C ARG A 281 -6.77 22.50 8.55
N GLU A 282 -7.42 23.53 8.06
CA GLU A 282 -7.56 23.78 6.63
C GLU A 282 -6.20 24.16 6.02
N VAL A 283 -5.89 23.55 4.88
CA VAL A 283 -4.70 23.81 4.09
C VAL A 283 -4.99 24.92 3.09
N ALA A 284 -4.11 25.92 3.00
CA ALA A 284 -4.30 27.03 2.07
C ALA A 284 -4.24 26.55 0.61
N ALA A 285 -5.04 27.17 -0.26
CA ALA A 285 -5.03 26.86 -1.69
C ALA A 285 -3.64 27.12 -2.30
N GLY A 286 -3.19 26.19 -3.17
CA GLY A 286 -1.87 26.28 -3.81
C GLY A 286 -0.69 25.90 -2.91
N SER A 287 -0.95 25.35 -1.72
CA SER A 287 0.11 24.80 -0.86
C SER A 287 0.89 23.70 -1.57
N LYS A 288 2.18 23.60 -1.22
CA LYS A 288 3.03 22.45 -1.55
C LYS A 288 2.97 21.45 -0.41
N TYR A 289 3.26 20.20 -0.72
CA TYR A 289 3.17 19.10 0.23
C TYR A 289 4.54 18.45 0.39
N THR A 290 4.87 18.16 1.64
CA THR A 290 6.04 17.39 2.01
C THR A 290 5.57 16.05 2.56
N HIS A 291 5.94 14.98 1.87
CA HIS A 291 5.72 13.60 2.27
C HIS A 291 7.02 13.00 2.77
N VAL A 292 7.00 12.50 3.99
CA VAL A 292 8.14 11.87 4.64
C VAL A 292 7.84 10.39 4.77
N ILE A 293 8.56 9.58 4.00
CA ILE A 293 8.50 8.12 4.06
C ILE A 293 9.62 7.65 4.98
N THR A 294 9.22 6.95 6.03
CA THR A 294 10.13 6.40 7.03
C THR A 294 9.93 4.91 7.18
N GLU A 295 11.02 4.23 7.47
CA GLU A 295 11.01 2.81 7.81
C GLU A 295 10.07 2.52 8.98
N ALA A 296 9.16 1.58 8.75
CA ALA A 296 8.29 1.00 9.76
C ALA A 296 8.56 -0.51 9.86
N THR A 297 8.27 -1.07 11.03
CA THR A 297 8.38 -2.51 11.29
C THR A 297 7.35 -3.31 10.51
N GLU A 298 6.14 -2.78 10.41
CA GLU A 298 5.04 -3.33 9.63
C GLU A 298 4.99 -2.59 8.29
N LEU A 299 4.92 -3.34 7.19
CA LEU A 299 4.75 -2.76 5.87
C LEU A 299 3.30 -2.34 5.64
N ASP A 300 3.13 -1.24 4.91
CA ASP A 300 1.82 -0.86 4.40
C ASP A 300 1.37 -1.87 3.34
N THR A 301 0.07 -2.17 3.34
CA THR A 301 -0.53 -3.18 2.47
C THR A 301 -1.28 -2.53 1.32
N VAL A 302 -1.23 -3.18 0.16
CA VAL A 302 -1.85 -2.72 -1.09
C VAL A 302 -2.83 -3.76 -1.62
N SER A 303 -3.94 -3.30 -2.17
CA SER A 303 -4.86 -4.14 -2.94
C SER A 303 -4.70 -3.85 -4.43
N TRP A 304 -4.84 -4.90 -5.25
CA TRP A 304 -4.77 -4.80 -6.71
C TRP A 304 -6.10 -5.18 -7.31
N HIS A 305 -6.52 -4.44 -8.32
CA HIS A 305 -7.81 -4.60 -8.96
C HIS A 305 -7.60 -4.72 -10.46
N VAL A 306 -7.94 -5.88 -11.00
CA VAL A 306 -7.75 -6.20 -12.41
C VAL A 306 -9.11 -6.32 -13.06
N HIS A 307 -9.33 -5.48 -14.08
CA HIS A 307 -10.49 -5.51 -14.94
C HIS A 307 -10.10 -6.00 -16.34
N MET A 308 -10.87 -6.92 -16.89
CA MET A 308 -10.72 -7.38 -18.27
C MET A 308 -12.05 -7.35 -18.99
N ARG A 309 -12.09 -6.61 -20.09
CA ARG A 309 -13.26 -6.51 -20.97
C ARG A 309 -13.15 -7.46 -22.16
N ASP A 310 -14.27 -8.09 -22.50
CA ASP A 310 -14.39 -8.94 -23.68
C ASP A 310 -14.40 -8.09 -24.97
N SER A 311 -13.90 -8.66 -26.06
CA SER A 311 -14.01 -8.20 -27.46
C SER A 311 -15.40 -7.73 -27.90
N GLY A 312 -16.47 -8.19 -27.25
CA GLY A 312 -17.83 -7.69 -27.49
C GLY A 312 -18.09 -6.28 -26.92
N GLU A 313 -17.17 -5.74 -26.12
CA GLU A 313 -17.25 -4.43 -25.45
C GLU A 313 -18.50 -4.23 -24.57
N THR A 314 -19.12 -5.34 -24.14
CA THR A 314 -20.27 -5.32 -23.24
C THR A 314 -19.87 -5.69 -21.82
N ALA A 315 -20.37 -4.93 -20.85
CA ALA A 315 -20.13 -5.18 -19.42
C ALA A 315 -20.65 -6.54 -18.90
N ALA A 316 -21.47 -7.24 -19.69
CA ALA A 316 -22.04 -8.54 -19.32
C ALA A 316 -20.99 -9.65 -19.13
N ASN A 317 -19.81 -9.51 -19.76
CA ASN A 317 -18.72 -10.49 -19.69
C ASN A 317 -17.46 -9.94 -19.00
N ASP A 318 -17.57 -8.81 -18.30
CA ASP A 318 -16.41 -8.21 -17.63
C ASP A 318 -15.88 -9.18 -16.57
N PHE A 319 -14.57 -9.40 -16.58
CA PHE A 319 -13.89 -10.27 -15.65
C PHE A 319 -13.07 -9.45 -14.67
N ASP A 320 -13.61 -9.30 -13.46
CA ASP A 320 -13.01 -8.51 -12.39
C ASP A 320 -12.42 -9.41 -11.32
N ARG A 321 -11.20 -9.07 -10.91
CA ARG A 321 -10.47 -9.71 -9.82
C ARG A 321 -9.93 -8.66 -8.87
N ARG A 322 -9.94 -8.97 -7.57
CA ARG A 322 -9.33 -8.14 -6.55
C ARG A 322 -8.42 -8.99 -5.69
N TYR A 323 -7.19 -8.55 -5.52
CA TYR A 323 -6.20 -9.19 -4.68
C TYR A 323 -5.97 -8.29 -3.46
N VAL A 324 -5.98 -8.88 -2.28
CA VAL A 324 -5.96 -8.15 -1.01
C VAL A 324 -4.84 -8.67 -0.09
N GLY A 325 -4.35 -7.81 0.80
CA GLY A 325 -3.24 -8.10 1.69
C GLY A 325 -1.92 -8.17 0.95
N GLY A 326 -1.72 -7.35 -0.08
CA GLY A 326 -0.48 -7.29 -0.85
C GLY A 326 0.65 -6.67 -0.05
N MET A 327 1.74 -7.40 0.13
CA MET A 327 3.01 -6.90 0.70
C MET A 327 4.10 -6.94 -0.37
N ILE A 328 4.92 -5.89 -0.42
CA ILE A 328 6.00 -5.76 -1.41
C ILE A 328 7.26 -6.37 -0.79
N GLY A 329 7.62 -7.58 -1.23
CA GLY A 329 8.80 -8.29 -0.76
C GLY A 329 10.10 -7.71 -1.26
N SER A 330 10.13 -7.20 -2.50
CA SER A 330 11.30 -6.57 -3.07
C SER A 330 10.94 -5.48 -4.07
N ALA A 331 11.74 -4.42 -4.07
CA ALA A 331 11.60 -3.31 -4.99
C ALA A 331 12.97 -2.80 -5.44
N GLY A 332 13.06 -2.40 -6.70
CA GLY A 332 14.20 -1.72 -7.29
C GLY A 332 13.86 -0.27 -7.63
N LEU A 333 14.80 0.66 -7.42
CA LEU A 333 14.72 2.03 -7.88
C LEU A 333 16.02 2.38 -8.60
N SER A 334 15.94 2.83 -9.85
CA SER A 334 17.13 3.12 -10.66
C SER A 334 16.96 4.37 -11.51
N ALA A 335 18.09 5.03 -11.79
CA ALA A 335 18.19 6.10 -12.77
C ALA A 335 19.65 6.33 -13.20
N GLU A 336 19.81 6.97 -14.34
CA GLU A 336 21.08 7.49 -14.86
C GLU A 336 21.02 9.02 -14.96
N GLU A 337 22.17 9.70 -14.96
CA GLU A 337 22.25 11.17 -14.93
C GLU A 337 21.47 11.78 -16.12
N GLY A 338 20.46 12.60 -15.83
CA GLY A 338 19.55 13.16 -16.82
C GLY A 338 18.49 12.19 -17.36
N GLY A 339 18.50 10.94 -16.92
CA GLY A 339 17.51 9.91 -17.25
C GLY A 339 16.28 9.94 -16.35
N LEU A 340 15.28 9.15 -16.75
CA LEU A 340 14.04 8.95 -15.98
C LEU A 340 14.32 8.08 -14.75
N VAL A 341 13.58 8.37 -13.68
CA VAL A 341 13.57 7.52 -12.50
C VAL A 341 12.55 6.41 -12.70
N THR A 342 13.03 5.17 -12.66
CA THR A 342 12.19 3.96 -12.79
C THR A 342 12.21 3.15 -11.51
N MET A 343 11.06 2.59 -11.16
CA MET A 343 10.86 1.71 -10.02
C MET A 343 10.25 0.38 -10.46
N ASN A 344 10.56 -0.69 -9.74
CA ASN A 344 9.91 -1.98 -9.89
C ASN A 344 9.39 -2.45 -8.52
N TRP A 345 8.26 -3.14 -8.54
CA TRP A 345 7.83 -4.06 -7.49
C TRP A 345 8.06 -5.48 -8.01
N ASP A 346 9.21 -6.06 -7.68
CA ASP A 346 9.65 -7.33 -8.27
C ASP A 346 8.92 -8.53 -7.68
N SER A 347 8.53 -8.46 -6.40
CA SER A 347 7.73 -9.47 -5.71
C SER A 347 6.67 -8.80 -4.86
N VAL A 348 5.41 -9.16 -5.10
CA VAL A 348 4.27 -8.77 -4.27
C VAL A 348 3.45 -10.01 -3.93
N ASN A 349 3.40 -10.37 -2.65
CA ASN A 349 2.63 -11.52 -2.17
C ASN A 349 1.29 -11.08 -1.58
N PHE A 350 0.22 -11.82 -1.88
CA PHE A 350 -1.14 -11.53 -1.44
C PHE A 350 -1.71 -12.63 -0.54
N ILE A 351 -2.54 -12.22 0.42
CA ILE A 351 -3.24 -13.15 1.32
C ILE A 351 -4.43 -13.80 0.61
N ASP A 352 -5.25 -13.01 -0.09
CA ASP A 352 -6.45 -13.54 -0.74
C ASP A 352 -6.80 -12.84 -2.05
N MET A 353 -7.74 -13.44 -2.77
CA MET A 353 -8.35 -12.87 -3.97
C MET A 353 -9.86 -13.09 -3.96
N VAL A 354 -10.61 -12.15 -4.53
CA VAL A 354 -12.02 -12.33 -4.89
C VAL A 354 -12.28 -12.03 -6.37
N HIS A 355 -13.36 -12.57 -6.93
CA HIS A 355 -13.77 -12.31 -8.31
C HIS A 355 -15.30 -12.25 -8.49
N ASN A 356 -15.74 -11.65 -9.60
CA ASN A 356 -17.17 -11.38 -9.89
C ASN A 356 -17.95 -12.58 -10.50
N GLN A 357 -17.29 -13.74 -10.68
CA GLN A 357 -17.89 -14.91 -11.34
C GLN A 357 -18.71 -15.77 -10.36
N ASN A 358 -20.04 -15.57 -10.34
CA ASN A 358 -20.96 -16.19 -9.39
C ASN A 358 -21.11 -17.72 -9.53
N ASN A 359 -21.33 -18.22 -10.76
CA ASN A 359 -21.63 -19.63 -10.98
C ASN A 359 -21.29 -20.11 -12.39
N GLN A 360 -21.12 -21.43 -12.54
CA GLN A 360 -20.98 -22.11 -13.83
C GLN A 360 -22.34 -22.37 -14.49
N THR A 361 -23.24 -21.38 -14.53
CA THR A 361 -24.60 -21.55 -15.05
C THR A 361 -24.65 -21.36 -16.58
N GLY A 362 -25.41 -22.23 -17.27
CA GLY A 362 -25.65 -22.17 -18.72
C GLY A 362 -25.41 -23.51 -19.44
N SER A 363 -25.52 -23.52 -20.78
CA SER A 363 -25.15 -24.64 -21.69
C SER A 363 -23.64 -24.95 -21.70
N GLN A 364 -22.94 -24.64 -20.61
CA GLN A 364 -21.53 -24.89 -20.41
C GLN A 364 -21.30 -26.40 -20.22
N LEU A 365 -20.11 -26.89 -20.58
CA LEU A 365 -19.72 -28.31 -20.56
C LEU A 365 -19.98 -29.05 -19.22
N TYR A 366 -20.24 -28.33 -18.13
CA TYR A 366 -20.32 -28.84 -16.75
C TYR A 366 -21.68 -28.61 -16.07
N SER A 367 -22.75 -28.50 -16.85
CA SER A 367 -24.12 -28.40 -16.32
C SER A 367 -24.42 -29.51 -15.29
N GLY A 368 -24.67 -29.11 -14.04
CA GLY A 368 -25.05 -30.00 -12.94
C GLY A 368 -24.00 -30.26 -11.85
N ALA A 369 -22.72 -29.91 -12.04
CA ALA A 369 -21.65 -30.33 -11.11
C ALA A 369 -21.34 -29.35 -9.95
N SER A 370 -21.77 -28.07 -10.02
CA SER A 370 -21.34 -27.06 -9.03
C SER A 370 -22.38 -26.02 -8.61
N VAL A 371 -23.67 -26.19 -8.94
CA VAL A 371 -24.69 -25.16 -8.64
C VAL A 371 -24.85 -24.92 -7.14
N THR A 372 -24.80 -25.98 -6.33
CA THR A 372 -24.90 -25.93 -4.85
C THR A 372 -23.61 -25.46 -4.18
N ALA A 373 -22.48 -25.55 -4.90
CA ALA A 373 -21.16 -25.40 -4.30
C ALA A 373 -20.61 -23.96 -4.40
N SER A 374 -21.21 -23.12 -5.25
CA SER A 374 -20.74 -21.79 -5.67
C SER A 374 -19.29 -21.77 -6.17
N MET A 375 -18.92 -20.74 -6.92
CA MET A 375 -17.50 -20.51 -7.21
C MET A 375 -16.76 -20.16 -5.90
N PRO A 376 -15.60 -20.77 -5.62
CA PRO A 376 -14.72 -20.31 -4.55
C PRO A 376 -14.37 -18.84 -4.77
N ARG A 377 -14.24 -18.03 -3.71
CA ARG A 377 -13.82 -16.61 -3.81
C ARG A 377 -14.74 -15.69 -4.62
N PHE A 378 -15.96 -16.12 -4.89
CA PHE A 378 -16.98 -15.22 -5.38
C PHE A 378 -17.37 -14.23 -4.27
N ALA A 379 -17.34 -12.93 -4.61
CA ALA A 379 -17.83 -11.84 -3.80
C ALA A 379 -18.69 -10.89 -4.65
N LEU A 380 -19.66 -10.23 -4.01
CA LEU A 380 -20.27 -9.04 -4.61
C LEU A 380 -19.22 -7.93 -4.58
N MET A 381 -19.00 -7.28 -5.73
CA MET A 381 -18.03 -6.19 -5.90
C MET A 381 -18.59 -5.13 -6.83
N GLN A 382 -18.26 -3.86 -6.62
CA GLN A 382 -18.63 -2.85 -7.60
C GLN A 382 -17.84 -3.08 -8.89
N ALA A 383 -18.49 -2.83 -10.02
CA ALA A 383 -17.86 -2.93 -11.34
C ALA A 383 -16.75 -1.88 -11.46
N ILE A 384 -15.64 -2.27 -12.09
CA ILE A 384 -14.53 -1.40 -12.45
C ILE A 384 -14.69 -1.02 -13.92
N ASP A 385 -14.49 0.24 -14.27
CA ASP A 385 -14.42 0.66 -15.66
C ASP A 385 -13.39 1.78 -15.90
N VAL A 386 -13.37 2.29 -17.14
CA VAL A 386 -12.44 3.32 -17.64
C VAL A 386 -12.42 4.59 -16.83
N ASP A 387 -13.51 4.94 -16.15
CA ASP A 387 -13.53 6.18 -15.37
C ASP A 387 -12.97 5.95 -13.96
N ASP A 388 -12.78 4.71 -13.52
CA ASP A 388 -12.25 4.39 -12.18
C ASP A 388 -10.71 4.39 -12.12
N VAL A 389 -10.02 4.77 -13.20
CA VAL A 389 -8.55 4.89 -13.22
C VAL A 389 -8.12 6.33 -12.92
N GLY A 390 -7.50 6.55 -11.76
CA GLY A 390 -6.95 7.85 -11.36
C GLY A 390 -7.30 8.29 -9.94
N GLN A 391 -7.50 9.60 -9.75
CA GLN A 391 -7.81 10.17 -8.44
C GLN A 391 -9.26 9.81 -8.01
N PRO A 392 -9.49 9.36 -6.76
CA PRO A 392 -10.83 9.06 -6.26
C PRO A 392 -11.79 10.26 -6.43
N GLY A 393 -12.98 10.00 -6.98
CA GLY A 393 -14.10 10.95 -7.03
C GLY A 393 -14.14 11.93 -8.20
N LEU A 394 -13.17 11.89 -9.14
CA LEU A 394 -13.24 12.69 -10.37
C LEU A 394 -13.78 11.93 -11.58
N ASN A 395 -13.71 10.59 -11.58
CA ASN A 395 -14.21 9.67 -12.61
C ASN A 395 -14.29 10.26 -14.02
N ASP A 396 -13.22 10.90 -14.47
CA ASP A 396 -13.16 11.58 -15.76
C ASP A 396 -12.10 10.95 -16.68
N GLY A 397 -11.51 9.83 -16.26
CA GLY A 397 -10.45 9.15 -17.01
C GLY A 397 -9.21 10.03 -17.22
N THR A 398 -9.02 11.10 -16.44
CA THR A 398 -7.88 12.03 -16.60
C THR A 398 -6.56 11.50 -16.07
N GLY A 399 -6.48 10.18 -15.82
CA GLY A 399 -5.30 9.35 -16.07
C GLY A 399 -3.96 10.00 -15.72
N PHE A 400 -3.44 9.59 -14.56
CA PHE A 400 -2.15 9.98 -13.97
C PHE A 400 -2.17 11.23 -13.08
N PRO A 401 -1.47 11.20 -11.92
CA PRO A 401 -1.37 12.35 -11.00
C PRO A 401 -0.73 13.59 -11.64
N THR A 402 0.12 13.37 -12.65
CA THR A 402 0.79 14.39 -13.45
C THR A 402 1.26 13.74 -14.75
N THR A 403 1.53 14.55 -15.77
CA THR A 403 2.15 14.10 -17.02
C THR A 403 3.68 14.21 -17.00
N GLU A 404 4.26 14.78 -15.95
CA GLU A 404 5.70 15.02 -15.85
C GLU A 404 6.37 14.00 -14.92
N PRO A 405 7.32 13.19 -15.43
CA PRO A 405 8.06 12.23 -14.60
C PRO A 405 9.21 12.88 -13.85
N TYR A 406 9.73 12.19 -12.83
CA TYR A 406 10.96 12.58 -12.16
C TYR A 406 12.20 12.22 -12.98
N TYR A 407 13.18 13.12 -12.98
CA TYR A 407 14.47 12.93 -13.60
C TYR A 407 15.58 12.92 -12.55
N PHE A 408 16.63 12.15 -12.80
CA PHE A 408 17.82 12.21 -11.95
C PHE A 408 18.64 13.46 -12.23
N SER A 409 18.61 14.39 -11.28
CA SER A 409 19.28 15.68 -11.38
C SER A 409 20.67 15.66 -10.75
N GLN A 410 20.79 15.10 -9.55
CA GLN A 410 22.05 15.03 -8.83
C GLN A 410 22.05 13.92 -7.77
N GLY A 411 23.17 13.23 -7.64
CA GLY A 411 23.47 12.39 -6.48
C GLY A 411 24.85 12.72 -5.96
N GLN A 412 25.00 12.74 -4.65
CA GLN A 412 26.24 13.10 -3.97
C GLN A 412 26.56 12.13 -2.84
N LEU A 413 27.83 11.75 -2.74
CA LEU A 413 28.36 11.03 -1.61
C LEU A 413 29.10 11.99 -0.69
N LYS A 414 28.79 11.94 0.61
CA LYS A 414 29.38 12.79 1.63
C LYS A 414 30.14 11.98 2.67
N PHE A 415 31.40 12.33 2.90
CA PHE A 415 32.19 11.83 4.02
C PHE A 415 32.28 12.92 5.08
N PHE A 416 31.82 12.62 6.30
CA PHE A 416 31.83 13.56 7.44
C PHE A 416 31.20 14.94 7.11
N GLY A 417 30.13 14.93 6.31
CA GLY A 417 29.42 16.14 5.88
C GLY A 417 30.05 16.90 4.71
N GLN A 418 31.19 16.45 4.17
CA GLN A 418 31.84 17.03 2.99
C GLN A 418 31.53 16.18 1.75
N GLU A 419 31.12 16.82 0.66
CA GLU A 419 30.93 16.15 -0.63
C GLU A 419 32.26 15.67 -1.19
N PHE A 420 32.31 14.39 -1.55
CA PHE A 420 33.51 13.75 -2.06
C PHE A 420 33.36 13.20 -3.49
N ALA A 421 32.18 12.73 -3.88
CA ALA A 421 31.96 12.19 -5.23
C ALA A 421 30.54 12.45 -5.73
N ARG A 422 30.41 12.61 -7.06
CA ARG A 422 29.13 12.77 -7.75
C ARG A 422 28.68 11.43 -8.34
N VAL A 423 27.42 11.08 -8.12
CA VAL A 423 26.80 9.84 -8.62
C VAL A 423 26.30 10.08 -10.06
N ARG A 424 26.64 9.18 -10.99
CA ARG A 424 26.19 9.21 -12.39
C ARG A 424 25.07 8.24 -12.69
N SER A 425 25.11 7.06 -12.11
CA SER A 425 24.00 6.11 -12.16
C SER A 425 23.83 5.49 -10.80
N PHE A 426 22.60 5.11 -10.46
CA PHE A 426 22.33 4.39 -9.23
C PHE A 426 21.23 3.36 -9.43
N SER A 427 21.29 2.32 -8.61
CA SER A 427 20.28 1.30 -8.44
C SER A 427 20.18 0.98 -6.95
N LEU A 428 19.07 1.35 -6.33
CA LEU A 428 18.71 0.97 -4.97
C LEU A 428 17.82 -0.27 -5.04
N SER A 429 18.26 -1.35 -4.41
CA SER A 429 17.50 -2.57 -4.19
C SER A 429 17.03 -2.64 -2.74
N ILE A 430 15.75 -2.90 -2.55
CA ILE A 430 15.10 -3.08 -1.25
C ILE A 430 14.61 -4.53 -1.20
N SER A 431 14.99 -5.25 -0.15
CA SER A 431 14.47 -6.59 0.14
C SER A 431 13.92 -6.62 1.55
N ASN A 432 12.66 -7.01 1.70
CA ASN A 432 11.94 -7.13 2.96
C ASN A 432 11.93 -8.56 3.52
N GLY A 433 12.46 -9.54 2.78
CA GLY A 433 12.56 -10.93 3.23
C GLY A 433 11.22 -11.55 3.63
N GLU A 434 10.14 -11.22 2.92
CA GLU A 434 8.79 -11.68 3.25
C GLU A 434 8.64 -13.22 3.18
N GLU A 435 7.88 -13.78 4.12
CA GLU A 435 7.60 -15.21 4.22
C GLU A 435 6.09 -15.46 4.34
N PRO A 436 5.43 -15.99 3.30
CA PRO A 436 4.04 -16.42 3.39
C PRO A 436 3.91 -17.66 4.31
N ARG A 437 3.10 -17.54 5.36
CA ARG A 437 2.84 -18.60 6.33
C ARG A 437 1.44 -19.17 6.18
N TYR A 438 1.32 -20.47 6.41
CA TYR A 438 0.07 -21.22 6.27
C TYR A 438 -0.28 -21.88 7.59
N TYR A 439 -1.45 -21.54 8.13
CA TYR A 439 -1.93 -22.12 9.38
C TYR A 439 -3.07 -23.10 9.14
N ILE A 440 -3.13 -24.15 9.97
CA ILE A 440 -4.28 -25.04 10.02
C ILE A 440 -5.32 -24.36 10.89
N GLY A 441 -6.32 -23.74 10.26
CA GLY A 441 -7.40 -23.04 10.94
C GLY A 441 -8.70 -23.86 10.96
N ARG A 442 -9.62 -23.45 11.85
CA ARG A 442 -11.00 -23.93 11.89
C ARG A 442 -11.89 -23.22 10.85
N SER A 443 -11.32 -22.49 9.88
CA SER A 443 -12.14 -21.79 8.87
C SER A 443 -12.98 -22.81 8.09
N GLY A 444 -14.29 -22.74 8.30
CA GLY A 444 -15.26 -23.74 7.84
C GLY A 444 -15.44 -23.80 6.32
N GLY A 445 -14.85 -22.86 5.58
CA GLY A 445 -14.72 -22.95 4.13
C GLY A 445 -13.47 -23.73 3.76
N GLY A 446 -13.57 -25.07 3.62
CA GLY A 446 -12.48 -25.96 3.18
C GLY A 446 -11.93 -25.70 1.75
N ARG A 447 -12.03 -24.45 1.29
CA ARG A 447 -11.65 -23.94 -0.02
C ARG A 447 -10.67 -22.76 0.08
N HIS A 448 -10.55 -22.08 1.22
CA HIS A 448 -9.49 -21.08 1.42
C HIS A 448 -8.15 -21.81 1.64
N ARG A 449 -7.21 -21.62 0.71
CA ARG A 449 -5.91 -22.30 0.69
C ARG A 449 -4.73 -21.34 0.47
N GLY A 450 -5.02 -20.04 0.48
CA GLY A 450 -4.00 -18.98 0.42
C GLY A 450 -3.20 -18.88 1.72
N PRO A 451 -2.17 -18.02 1.74
CA PRO A 451 -1.45 -17.67 2.95
C PRO A 451 -2.41 -17.21 4.05
N SER A 452 -2.10 -17.56 5.30
CA SER A 452 -2.84 -17.08 6.47
C SER A 452 -2.27 -15.76 7.00
N GLU A 453 -0.98 -15.54 6.76
CA GLU A 453 -0.21 -14.39 7.18
C GLU A 453 0.98 -14.27 6.22
N ILE A 454 1.44 -13.04 5.99
CA ILE A 454 2.71 -12.77 5.34
C ILE A 454 3.57 -12.08 6.40
N PHE A 455 4.71 -12.68 6.72
CA PHE A 455 5.58 -12.21 7.78
C PHE A 455 6.78 -11.48 7.18
N GLU A 456 7.09 -10.29 7.66
CA GLU A 456 8.25 -9.52 7.20
C GLU A 456 9.56 -10.04 7.83
N GLY A 457 10.59 -10.17 7.00
CA GLY A 457 11.92 -10.61 7.41
C GLY A 457 12.86 -9.44 7.74
N ALA A 458 14.16 -9.75 7.79
CA ALA A 458 15.17 -8.72 7.92
C ALA A 458 15.25 -7.90 6.62
N ARG A 459 15.13 -6.58 6.74
CA ARG A 459 15.24 -5.67 5.61
C ARG A 459 16.69 -5.40 5.23
N GLU A 460 16.98 -5.41 3.94
CA GLU A 460 18.27 -5.02 3.37
C GLU A 460 18.11 -3.95 2.30
N TYR A 461 18.93 -2.90 2.39
CA TYR A 461 19.08 -1.88 1.36
C TYR A 461 20.45 -2.01 0.71
N THR A 462 20.49 -2.38 -0.56
CA THR A 462 21.71 -2.42 -1.37
C THR A 462 21.66 -1.30 -2.38
N VAL A 463 22.72 -0.49 -2.46
CA VAL A 463 22.89 0.54 -3.47
C VAL A 463 24.07 0.17 -4.36
N SER A 464 23.83 0.04 -5.65
CA SER A 464 24.88 -0.02 -6.66
C SER A 464 24.92 1.31 -7.41
N CYS A 465 26.08 1.96 -7.51
CA CYS A 465 26.18 3.24 -8.22
C CYS A 465 27.53 3.43 -8.91
N SER A 466 27.53 4.17 -10.01
CA SER A 466 28.77 4.66 -10.62
C SER A 466 29.03 6.09 -10.14
N VAL A 467 30.25 6.36 -9.70
CA VAL A 467 30.63 7.68 -9.19
C VAL A 467 31.82 8.26 -9.96
N THR A 468 31.83 9.57 -10.13
CA THR A 468 33.00 10.28 -10.62
C THR A 468 33.71 10.99 -9.50
N LEU A 469 35.02 10.75 -9.43
CA LEU A 469 35.87 11.39 -8.45
C LEU A 469 36.28 12.79 -8.93
N PRO A 470 36.32 13.78 -8.03
CA PRO A 470 36.65 15.15 -8.39
C PRO A 470 38.11 15.25 -8.87
N ASP A 471 38.30 15.86 -10.05
CA ASP A 471 39.60 16.20 -10.59
C ASP A 471 40.11 17.49 -9.92
N THR A 472 40.82 17.31 -8.80
CA THR A 472 41.91 18.15 -8.26
C THR A 472 41.68 19.66 -7.96
N ALA A 473 40.56 20.31 -8.34
CA ALA A 473 40.40 21.78 -8.22
C ALA A 473 39.63 22.28 -6.98
N ALA A 474 38.93 21.41 -6.23
CA ALA A 474 38.24 21.79 -4.99
C ALA A 474 39.06 21.50 -3.71
N ALA A 475 40.34 21.14 -3.86
CA ALA A 475 41.24 20.69 -2.78
C ALA A 475 41.81 21.82 -1.90
N ASN A 476 41.03 22.89 -1.64
CA ASN A 476 41.42 23.97 -0.72
C ASN A 476 40.99 23.72 0.74
N SER A 477 40.61 22.50 1.12
CA SER A 477 40.45 22.09 2.51
C SER A 477 41.60 21.16 2.92
N SER A 478 42.34 21.58 3.95
CA SER A 478 43.48 20.90 4.55
C SER A 478 43.13 19.59 5.30
N SER A 479 42.03 18.91 4.95
CA SER A 479 41.52 17.80 5.78
C SER A 479 41.04 16.53 5.08
N GLN A 480 40.85 16.42 3.75
CA GLN A 480 40.44 15.13 3.13
C GLN A 480 40.44 15.11 1.57
N ALA A 481 41.37 15.83 0.94
CA ALA A 481 41.34 16.03 -0.51
C ALA A 481 42.21 15.03 -1.30
N ALA A 482 41.64 13.93 -1.82
CA ALA A 482 42.22 13.17 -2.94
C ALA A 482 41.24 12.12 -3.48
N ALA A 483 41.36 11.77 -4.77
CA ALA A 483 40.73 10.59 -5.39
C ALA A 483 41.00 9.27 -4.62
N THR A 484 41.99 9.25 -3.74
CA THR A 484 42.31 8.11 -2.87
C THR A 484 41.40 7.95 -1.66
N GLU A 485 40.55 8.94 -1.34
CA GLU A 485 39.68 8.87 -0.16
C GLU A 485 38.67 7.73 -0.26
N LEU A 486 38.11 7.49 -1.45
CA LEU A 486 37.26 6.32 -1.70
C LEU A 486 37.93 5.00 -1.32
N PHE A 487 39.19 4.84 -1.74
CA PHE A 487 39.97 3.65 -1.45
C PHE A 487 40.32 3.54 0.04
N LYS A 488 40.59 4.66 0.73
CA LYS A 488 40.78 4.64 2.19
C LYS A 488 39.50 4.24 2.92
N GLN A 489 38.34 4.75 2.50
CA GLN A 489 37.06 4.38 3.10
C GLN A 489 36.75 2.90 2.91
N LEU A 490 37.10 2.34 1.74
CA LEU A 490 37.02 0.90 1.50
C LEU A 490 37.94 0.13 2.47
N LEU A 491 39.18 0.58 2.69
CA LEU A 491 40.12 -0.08 3.60
C LEU A 491 39.75 0.06 5.08
N LEU A 492 39.09 1.15 5.46
CA LEU A 492 38.66 1.40 6.83
C LEU A 492 37.40 0.61 7.19
N GLU A 493 36.60 0.19 6.21
CA GLU A 493 35.38 -0.61 6.40
C GLU A 493 34.38 0.04 7.39
N GLY A 494 34.49 1.34 7.63
CA GLY A 494 33.72 2.08 8.64
C GLY A 494 34.25 1.98 10.09
N ASP A 495 35.40 1.33 10.32
CA ASP A 495 36.11 1.39 11.60
C ASP A 495 37.12 2.55 11.60
N PHE A 496 36.71 3.67 12.19
CA PHE A 496 37.52 4.88 12.28
C PHE A 496 38.38 4.97 13.57
N GLY A 497 38.43 3.92 14.40
CA GLY A 497 39.32 3.85 15.56
C GLY A 497 39.08 4.93 16.63
N GLY A 498 37.97 4.84 17.37
CA GLY A 498 37.67 5.76 18.48
C GLY A 498 38.49 5.48 19.75
N THR A 499 39.04 6.53 20.38
CA THR A 499 39.89 6.42 21.59
C THR A 499 39.14 6.34 22.93
N SER A 500 37.81 6.31 22.95
CA SER A 500 37.04 6.10 24.19
C SER A 500 35.61 5.61 23.88
N ALA A 501 35.27 4.40 24.33
CA ALA A 501 33.92 3.79 24.44
C ALA A 501 32.98 3.75 23.22
N ALA A 502 33.25 4.45 22.12
CA ALA A 502 32.52 4.36 20.86
C ALA A 502 33.15 3.30 19.93
N GLN A 503 33.26 2.07 20.43
CA GLN A 503 33.67 0.92 19.64
C GLN A 503 32.50 0.47 18.78
N GLY A 504 32.43 0.95 17.54
CA GLY A 504 31.45 0.48 16.59
C GLY A 504 31.67 1.07 15.20
N MET A 505 31.32 0.29 14.18
CA MET A 505 31.42 0.71 12.78
C MET A 505 30.44 1.86 12.52
N ALA A 506 30.95 2.95 11.95
CA ALA A 506 30.17 4.06 11.43
C ALA A 506 30.47 4.18 9.93
N GLY A 507 29.44 4.23 9.11
CA GLY A 507 29.56 4.37 7.67
C GLY A 507 29.69 5.83 7.24
N PHE A 508 29.36 6.07 5.97
CA PHE A 508 29.28 7.41 5.40
C PHE A 508 27.83 7.84 5.15
N THR A 509 27.67 9.10 4.74
CA THR A 509 26.36 9.64 4.39
C THR A 509 26.20 9.79 2.88
N MET A 510 25.00 9.53 2.38
CA MET A 510 24.66 9.60 0.97
C MET A 510 23.33 10.34 0.83
N SER A 511 23.24 11.17 -0.21
CA SER A 511 22.00 11.86 -0.55
C SER A 511 21.80 11.85 -2.06
N LEU A 512 20.62 11.40 -2.50
CA LEU A 512 20.20 11.42 -3.90
C LEU A 512 19.03 12.37 -4.05
N ARG A 513 19.01 13.15 -5.13
CA ARG A 513 17.91 14.05 -5.46
C ARG A 513 17.44 13.81 -6.89
N PHE A 514 16.13 13.73 -7.03
CA PHE A 514 15.42 13.65 -8.28
C PHE A 514 14.53 14.87 -8.37
N ASP A 515 14.59 15.59 -9.48
CA ASP A 515 13.81 16.82 -9.68
C ASP A 515 12.75 16.61 -10.75
N ARG A 516 11.65 17.33 -10.59
CA ARG A 516 10.60 17.53 -11.58
C ARG A 516 10.16 18.99 -11.51
N GLY A 517 10.14 19.65 -12.67
CA GLY A 517 9.75 21.07 -12.72
C GLY A 517 10.61 21.94 -11.80
N ALA A 518 10.03 23.03 -11.28
CA ALA A 518 10.77 24.02 -10.50
C ALA A 518 10.91 23.69 -9.00
N ASP A 519 9.89 23.03 -8.41
CA ASP A 519 9.77 22.89 -6.95
C ASP A 519 9.48 21.45 -6.48
N ASP A 520 9.34 20.50 -7.40
CA ASP A 520 9.01 19.12 -7.03
C ASP A 520 10.28 18.27 -7.01
N ASN A 521 10.52 17.55 -5.91
CA ASN A 521 11.69 16.71 -5.77
C ASN A 521 11.44 15.48 -4.89
N ILE A 522 12.20 14.42 -5.18
CA ILE A 522 12.36 13.26 -4.30
C ILE A 522 13.79 13.29 -3.79
N ILE A 523 13.98 13.21 -2.48
CA ILE A 523 15.29 13.18 -1.84
C ILE A 523 15.39 11.91 -1.00
N ILE A 524 16.44 11.13 -1.24
CA ILE A 524 16.76 9.92 -0.48
C ILE A 524 17.99 10.23 0.37
N ASP A 525 17.83 10.21 1.69
CA ASP A 525 18.92 10.44 2.66
C ASP A 525 19.28 9.15 3.39
N ILE A 526 20.59 8.87 3.45
CA ILE A 526 21.20 7.72 4.14
C ILE A 526 22.35 8.23 5.02
N PRO A 527 22.31 8.06 6.35
CA PRO A 527 21.12 7.71 7.13
C PRO A 527 20.11 8.87 7.06
N GLY A 528 18.88 8.61 7.49
CA GLY A 528 17.81 9.61 7.47
C GLY A 528 18.15 10.91 8.22
N SER A 529 17.53 12.00 7.80
CA SER A 529 17.73 13.36 8.33
C SER A 529 16.43 13.98 8.85
N THR A 530 16.52 15.05 9.63
CA THR A 530 15.38 15.96 9.87
C THR A 530 15.22 16.99 8.76
N THR A 531 16.28 17.22 7.97
CA THR A 531 16.33 18.21 6.89
C THR A 531 16.74 17.52 5.58
N ALA A 532 15.81 17.42 4.64
CA ALA A 532 16.02 16.71 3.37
C ALA A 532 17.26 17.23 2.62
N GLY A 533 18.10 16.31 2.14
CA GLY A 533 19.33 16.62 1.39
C GLY A 533 20.56 16.81 2.28
N THR A 534 20.35 16.74 3.59
CA THR A 534 21.36 16.88 4.63
C THR A 534 21.28 15.66 5.54
N PRO A 535 21.73 14.47 5.08
CA PRO A 535 21.74 13.26 5.86
C PRO A 535 22.45 13.49 7.20
N THR A 536 21.88 12.94 8.28
CA THR A 536 22.50 13.04 9.61
C THR A 536 23.88 12.38 9.58
N THR A 537 24.86 12.94 10.29
CA THR A 537 26.18 12.33 10.39
C THR A 537 26.06 10.88 10.87
N ALA A 538 26.72 9.96 10.16
CA ALA A 538 26.75 8.56 10.56
C ALA A 538 27.43 8.40 11.92
N THR A 539 26.88 7.53 12.77
CA THR A 539 27.39 7.23 14.12
C THR A 539 27.34 5.72 14.37
N ALA A 540 28.08 5.25 15.37
CA ALA A 540 28.02 3.85 15.81
C ALA A 540 26.67 3.46 16.48
N ALA A 541 25.72 4.39 16.60
CA ALA A 541 24.41 4.11 17.19
C ALA A 541 23.55 3.27 16.23
N LEU A 542 22.71 2.41 16.82
CA LEU A 542 21.72 1.62 16.08
C LEU A 542 20.87 2.53 15.17
N ASN A 543 20.70 2.10 13.93
CA ASN A 543 19.93 2.80 12.87
C ASN A 543 20.52 4.14 12.38
N SER A 544 21.67 4.56 12.89
CA SER A 544 22.37 5.79 12.48
C SER A 544 23.73 5.51 11.85
N GLN A 545 24.03 4.26 11.50
CA GLN A 545 25.32 3.83 10.96
C GLN A 545 25.57 4.31 9.52
N GLY A 546 24.55 4.76 8.79
CA GLY A 546 24.71 5.23 7.42
C GLY A 546 24.94 4.11 6.42
N ALA A 547 25.90 4.32 5.51
CA ALA A 547 26.21 3.45 4.39
C ALA A 547 27.65 2.88 4.47
N PHE A 548 27.84 1.65 4.01
CA PHE A 548 29.13 0.94 4.01
C PHE A 548 29.49 0.48 2.60
N ILE A 549 30.74 0.70 2.17
CA ILE A 549 31.22 0.21 0.88
C ILE A 549 31.59 -1.26 1.01
N ARG A 550 30.96 -2.13 0.22
CA ARG A 550 31.33 -3.56 0.12
C ARG A 550 32.39 -3.78 -0.94
N THR A 551 32.22 -3.15 -2.10
CA THR A 551 33.19 -3.24 -3.20
C THR A 551 33.32 -1.92 -3.95
N ALA A 552 34.54 -1.64 -4.44
CA ALA A 552 34.86 -0.50 -5.29
C ALA A 552 36.06 -0.83 -6.20
N PRO A 553 35.86 -1.52 -7.34
CA PRO A 553 36.94 -1.84 -8.27
C PRO A 553 37.59 -0.57 -8.85
N HIS A 554 38.86 -0.35 -8.51
CA HIS A 554 39.67 0.75 -9.06
C HIS A 554 40.42 0.28 -10.32
N SER A 555 39.68 0.05 -11.40
CA SER A 555 40.25 -0.38 -12.68
C SER A 555 41.11 0.73 -13.30
N ILE A 556 42.23 0.39 -13.94
CA ILE A 556 43.05 1.34 -14.70
C ILE A 556 42.41 1.48 -16.09
N THR A 557 41.62 2.54 -16.28
CA THR A 557 40.97 2.86 -17.55
C THR A 557 41.49 4.18 -18.12
N ALA A 558 41.10 4.51 -19.36
CA ALA A 558 41.42 5.78 -20.00
C ALA A 558 40.38 6.89 -19.69
N ASP A 559 39.44 6.63 -18.79
CA ASP A 559 38.32 7.53 -18.51
C ASP A 559 38.78 8.81 -17.80
N ASN A 560 38.29 9.95 -18.27
CA ASN A 560 38.52 11.25 -17.66
C ASN A 560 37.20 12.05 -17.63
N PRO A 561 36.64 12.37 -16.46
CA PRO A 561 37.14 12.07 -15.11
C PRO A 561 37.06 10.58 -14.76
N PHE A 562 37.89 10.15 -13.80
CA PHE A 562 37.96 8.78 -13.31
C PHE A 562 36.62 8.34 -12.71
N GLN A 563 36.16 7.15 -13.09
CA GLN A 563 34.87 6.58 -12.67
C GLN A 563 35.10 5.30 -11.89
N VAL A 564 34.30 5.09 -10.84
CA VAL A 564 34.34 3.89 -10.01
C VAL A 564 32.92 3.39 -9.78
N ASP A 565 32.71 2.10 -10.00
CA ASP A 565 31.49 1.42 -9.61
C ASP A 565 31.56 1.03 -8.13
N LEU A 566 30.49 1.28 -7.39
CA LEU A 566 30.37 1.02 -5.98
C LEU A 566 29.23 0.05 -5.73
N ASP A 567 29.47 -0.89 -4.82
CA ASP A 567 28.43 -1.66 -4.15
C ASP A 567 28.40 -1.27 -2.67
N ILE A 568 27.25 -0.80 -2.21
CA ILE A 568 27.06 -0.14 -0.92
C ILE A 568 25.92 -0.83 -0.17
N LEU A 569 26.15 -1.13 1.10
CA LEU A 569 25.12 -1.57 2.03
C LEU A 569 24.65 -0.38 2.87
N ALA A 570 23.35 -0.10 2.87
CA ALA A 570 22.76 0.98 3.67
C ALA A 570 21.98 0.43 4.87
N ARG A 571 22.13 1.07 6.04
CA ARG A 571 21.44 0.64 7.26
C ARG A 571 20.00 1.12 7.36
N ALA A 572 19.76 2.38 6.98
CA ALA A 572 18.47 3.02 7.10
C ALA A 572 18.30 4.06 5.99
N VAL A 573 17.08 4.18 5.46
CA VAL A 573 16.73 5.11 4.39
C VAL A 573 15.57 5.98 4.85
N LYS A 574 15.65 7.27 4.54
CA LYS A 574 14.51 8.19 4.63
C LYS A 574 14.29 8.81 3.26
N ILE A 575 13.06 8.79 2.78
CA ILE A 575 12.68 9.47 1.55
C ILE A 575 11.82 10.67 1.91
N THR A 576 12.19 11.84 1.39
CA THR A 576 11.36 13.04 1.46
C THR A 576 10.93 13.40 0.06
N VAL A 577 9.63 13.54 -0.15
CA VAL A 577 9.05 13.95 -1.43
C VAL A 577 8.39 15.31 -1.21
N ASN A 578 8.82 16.30 -1.96
CA ASN A 578 8.16 17.59 -2.05
C ASN A 578 7.47 17.65 -3.40
N ASP A 579 6.16 17.80 -3.43
CA ASP A 579 5.43 17.97 -4.68
C ASP A 579 4.11 18.75 -4.49
N SER A 580 3.35 18.88 -5.58
CA SER A 580 2.00 19.45 -5.56
C SER A 580 0.89 18.41 -5.36
N VAL A 581 1.21 17.14 -5.13
CA VAL A 581 0.21 16.09 -4.96
C VAL A 581 -0.18 16.04 -3.48
N PRO A 582 -1.43 16.37 -3.13
CA PRO A 582 -1.79 16.60 -1.73
C PRO A 582 -1.84 15.33 -0.87
N VAL A 583 -2.15 14.19 -1.49
CA VAL A 583 -2.53 12.97 -0.76
C VAL A 583 -1.76 11.79 -1.33
N TYR A 584 -0.94 11.16 -0.49
CA TYR A 584 -0.47 9.79 -0.68
C TYR A 584 -1.29 8.94 0.28
N PRO A 585 -2.41 8.35 -0.18
CA PRO A 585 -3.28 7.53 0.65
C PRO A 585 -2.53 6.31 1.15
#